data_AF-A0A5B0VY82-F1
#
_entry.id   AF-A0A5B0VY82-F1
#
_cell.length_a   1.000
_cell.length_b   1.000
_cell.length_c   1.000
_cell.angle_alpha   90.00
_cell.angle_beta   90.00
_cell.angle_gamma   90.00
#
_symmetry.space_group_name_H-M   'P 1'
#
loop_
_entity.id
_entity.type
_entity.pdbx_description
1 polymer ?
#
loop_
_entity_poly.entity_id
_entity_poly.type
_entity_poly.pdbx_seq_one_letter_code
_entity_poly.pdbx_strand_id
1 'polypeptide(L)'
;MRYPDYIEKRLSEIEKIVSKWPVKMNIDNVVQWMLQFEPEDHDLPFRVIKNLNVLSFEEVNTALEIAFSKLNQRAARNSNKITHKNTLFAGVGPAAKSGSMISYHFRVINDISEDNFIDSSTIHLIKNKDVKNIVLVDDVIASGDTVIKEINRLTELVVPLNPEIKIFVLSICGFRKAIERINEESAAHAFCAYQYSEEDTVVSLDSSFYQSLAHEKRQLLRDKIIEYGKITNKSGLGYYGIGALIVFPYNTPNCTLPIIWGDRNGWIPLFRRAGRISGITGIFDELDKTVEEKKVEARYPKEKEKDDPATRLLHMYVEGKTDERFFDYIIERFNIEKALGYSQIKVISLGGAVFSSRLIETISIVDNDNVFVLDGDWPEKTLSDIKKNLGDYPIYLLKPSILQFLDLKKIFAIQIYQNKLHEFTQYIDDIQNDIKLPDQVIMKIERIILKGPRMRSQEQFILFIEEFLKIELVEEFINHLINLLKGE
;
A
#
# COMPACT_ATOMS: atom_id res chain seq x y z
N MET A 1 26.25 44.93 -17.40
CA MET A 1 25.48 43.69 -17.62
C MET A 1 24.75 43.34 -16.33
N ARG A 2 23.47 42.94 -16.41
CA ARG A 2 22.68 42.57 -15.22
C ARG A 2 22.90 41.10 -14.82
N TYR A 3 23.07 40.21 -15.80
CA TYR A 3 23.32 38.78 -15.59
C TYR A 3 24.59 38.29 -16.30
N PRO A 4 25.18 37.16 -15.87
CA PRO A 4 26.27 36.50 -16.59
C PRO A 4 25.83 36.01 -17.98
N ASP A 5 26.78 35.92 -18.90
CA ASP A 5 26.54 35.55 -20.31
C ASP A 5 25.73 34.26 -20.51
N TYR A 6 25.92 33.25 -19.66
CA TYR A 6 25.22 31.96 -19.80
C TYR A 6 23.72 32.06 -19.43
N ILE A 7 23.34 32.97 -18.53
CA ILE A 7 21.93 33.29 -18.25
C ILE A 7 21.38 34.17 -19.36
N GLU A 8 22.10 35.23 -19.74
CA GLU A 8 21.65 36.20 -20.74
C GLU A 8 21.30 35.51 -22.07
N LYS A 9 22.12 34.54 -22.51
CA LYS A 9 21.89 33.76 -23.73
C LYS A 9 20.62 32.89 -23.71
N ARG A 10 20.15 32.49 -22.52
CA ARG A 10 18.96 31.64 -22.34
C ARG A 10 17.79 32.37 -21.68
N LEU A 11 17.91 33.67 -21.40
CA LEU A 11 16.93 34.42 -20.60
C LEU A 11 15.52 34.33 -21.18
N SER A 12 15.38 34.53 -22.49
CA SER A 12 14.08 34.41 -23.19
C SER A 12 13.45 33.01 -23.08
N GLU A 13 14.27 31.96 -23.08
CA GLU A 13 13.80 30.58 -22.92
C GLU A 13 13.38 30.30 -21.47
N ILE A 14 14.16 30.80 -20.50
CA ILE A 14 13.84 30.71 -19.07
C ILE A 14 12.50 31.43 -18.80
N GLU A 15 12.32 32.66 -19.29
CA GLU A 15 11.06 33.41 -19.18
C GLU A 15 9.88 32.66 -19.81
N LYS A 16 10.08 32.03 -20.97
CA LYS A 16 9.06 31.20 -21.62
C LYS A 16 8.70 29.95 -20.83
N ILE A 17 9.64 29.34 -20.12
CA ILE A 17 9.37 28.18 -19.24
C ILE A 17 8.59 28.65 -18.02
N VAL A 18 9.07 29.68 -17.33
CA VAL A 18 8.50 30.18 -16.08
C VAL A 18 7.10 30.76 -16.28
N SER A 19 6.84 31.42 -17.41
CA SER A 19 5.51 31.95 -17.76
C SER A 19 4.44 30.88 -18.00
N LYS A 20 4.84 29.61 -18.21
CA LYS A 20 3.91 28.48 -18.34
C LYS A 20 3.55 27.86 -16.99
N TRP A 21 4.29 28.16 -15.92
CA TRP A 21 3.94 27.64 -14.61
C TRP A 21 2.62 28.28 -14.13
N PRO A 22 1.70 27.48 -13.57
CA PRO A 22 0.41 27.99 -13.12
C PRO A 22 0.49 28.83 -11.84
N VAL A 23 1.68 28.87 -11.21
CA VAL A 23 1.98 29.68 -10.03
C VAL A 23 2.85 30.86 -10.42
N LYS A 24 2.51 32.04 -9.90
CA LYS A 24 3.25 33.28 -10.15
C LYS A 24 4.63 33.21 -9.51
N MET A 25 5.67 33.03 -10.33
CA MET A 25 7.07 33.07 -9.91
C MET A 25 7.77 34.28 -10.52
N ASN A 26 8.50 35.05 -9.72
CA ASN A 26 9.32 36.13 -10.24
C ASN A 26 10.56 35.53 -10.94
N ILE A 27 10.81 35.93 -12.17
CA ILE A 27 11.99 35.51 -12.95
C ILE A 27 13.30 35.78 -12.20
N ASP A 28 13.38 36.88 -11.45
CA ASP A 28 14.55 37.24 -10.67
C ASP A 28 14.84 36.19 -9.58
N ASN A 29 13.80 35.58 -8.99
CA ASN A 29 13.96 34.49 -8.03
C ASN A 29 14.48 33.22 -8.69
N VAL A 30 14.03 32.93 -9.91
CA VAL A 30 14.50 31.78 -10.69
C VAL A 30 15.97 31.98 -11.05
N VAL A 31 16.33 33.17 -11.56
CA VAL A 31 17.72 33.50 -11.88
C VAL A 31 18.59 33.45 -10.62
N GLN A 32 18.15 34.02 -9.51
CA GLN A 32 18.85 33.93 -8.23
C GLN A 32 19.08 32.48 -7.81
N TRP A 33 18.09 31.61 -7.99
CA TRP A 33 18.22 30.18 -7.71
C TRP A 33 19.26 29.52 -8.63
N MET A 34 19.25 29.82 -9.94
CA MET A 34 20.19 29.29 -10.92
C MET A 34 21.64 29.75 -10.68
N LEU A 35 21.83 30.96 -10.15
CA LEU A 35 23.16 31.52 -9.86
C LEU A 35 23.86 30.87 -8.66
N GLN A 36 23.20 29.96 -7.93
CA GLN A 36 23.81 29.20 -6.84
C GLN A 36 24.61 27.98 -7.32
N PHE A 37 24.51 27.63 -8.60
CA PHE A 37 25.26 26.53 -9.22
C PHE A 37 26.58 27.05 -9.76
N GLU A 38 27.61 26.20 -9.72
CA GLU A 38 28.92 26.54 -10.29
C GLU A 38 28.81 26.79 -11.81
N PRO A 39 29.64 27.69 -12.37
CA PRO A 39 29.58 28.06 -13.79
C PRO A 39 29.67 26.87 -14.75
N GLU A 40 30.40 25.81 -14.39
CA GLU A 40 30.55 24.60 -15.21
C GLU A 40 29.27 23.75 -15.24
N ASP A 41 28.42 23.88 -14.23
CA ASP A 41 27.21 23.07 -14.03
C ASP A 41 25.93 23.79 -14.48
N HIS A 42 26.01 24.94 -15.14
CA HIS A 42 24.84 25.80 -15.47
C HIS A 42 23.77 25.15 -16.37
N ASP A 43 24.06 24.05 -17.07
CA ASP A 43 23.05 23.30 -17.82
C ASP A 43 22.09 22.54 -16.89
N LEU A 44 22.54 22.17 -15.68
CA LEU A 44 21.77 21.46 -14.68
C LEU A 44 20.52 22.23 -14.23
N PRO A 45 20.63 23.47 -13.69
CA PRO A 45 19.45 24.21 -13.24
C PRO A 45 18.47 24.49 -14.39
N PHE A 46 18.98 24.71 -15.60
CA PHE A 46 18.15 24.88 -16.78
C PHE A 46 17.33 23.62 -17.11
N ARG A 47 17.95 22.43 -17.05
CA ARG A 47 17.24 21.16 -17.24
C ARG A 47 16.21 20.91 -16.15
N VAL A 48 16.51 21.29 -14.91
CA VAL A 48 15.55 21.17 -13.79
C VAL A 48 14.30 21.99 -14.08
N ILE A 49 14.39 23.29 -14.35
CA ILE A 49 13.19 24.11 -14.59
C ILE A 49 12.41 23.66 -15.84
N LYS A 50 13.11 23.17 -16.86
CA LYS A 50 12.50 22.69 -18.11
C LYS A 50 11.67 21.42 -17.91
N ASN A 51 12.11 20.53 -17.02
CA ASN A 51 11.46 19.24 -16.75
C ASN A 51 10.60 19.26 -15.46
N LEU A 52 10.52 20.40 -14.78
CA LEU A 52 9.75 20.54 -13.55
C LEU A 52 8.25 20.57 -13.86
N ASN A 53 7.52 19.60 -13.34
CA ASN A 53 6.07 19.54 -13.41
C ASN A 53 5.46 20.35 -12.25
N VAL A 54 5.00 21.56 -12.53
CA VAL A 54 4.39 22.45 -11.55
C VAL A 54 2.88 22.45 -11.76
N LEU A 55 2.13 21.88 -10.82
CA LEU A 55 0.69 21.73 -10.92
C LEU A 55 -0.05 22.97 -10.42
N SER A 56 -1.20 23.24 -11.01
CA SER A 56 -2.21 24.21 -10.58
C SER A 56 -3.17 23.60 -9.54
N PHE A 57 -3.96 24.45 -8.89
CA PHE A 57 -5.05 23.97 -8.03
C PHE A 57 -6.12 23.23 -8.85
N GLU A 58 -6.40 23.65 -10.08
CA GLU A 58 -7.36 22.99 -10.97
C GLU A 58 -6.91 21.57 -11.34
N GLU A 59 -5.63 21.38 -11.68
CA GLU A 59 -5.07 20.06 -11.99
C GLU A 59 -5.05 19.14 -10.76
N VAL A 60 -4.73 19.68 -9.58
CA VAL A 60 -4.84 18.95 -8.31
C VAL A 60 -6.29 18.50 -8.06
N ASN A 61 -7.26 19.38 -8.26
CA ASN A 61 -8.67 19.07 -8.04
C ASN A 61 -9.15 17.99 -9.02
N THR A 62 -8.84 18.18 -10.31
CA THR A 62 -9.15 17.22 -11.37
C THR A 62 -8.52 15.85 -11.07
N ALA A 63 -7.29 15.83 -10.56
CA ALA A 63 -6.63 14.59 -10.18
C ALA A 63 -7.36 13.88 -9.03
N LEU A 64 -7.76 14.60 -7.99
CA LEU A 64 -8.54 14.03 -6.88
C LEU A 64 -9.88 13.44 -7.35
N GLU A 65 -10.61 14.14 -8.22
CA GLU A 65 -11.84 13.65 -8.84
C GLU A 65 -11.60 12.37 -9.65
N ILE A 66 -10.54 12.33 -10.46
CA ILE A 66 -10.16 11.15 -11.25
C ILE A 66 -9.83 9.97 -10.32
N ALA A 67 -9.03 10.21 -9.26
CA ALA A 67 -8.67 9.18 -8.30
C ALA A 67 -9.92 8.62 -7.60
N PHE A 68 -10.84 9.49 -7.20
CA PHE A 68 -12.10 9.09 -6.57
C PHE A 68 -13.02 8.34 -7.53
N SER A 69 -13.12 8.77 -8.79
CA SER A 69 -13.88 8.06 -9.82
C SER A 69 -13.33 6.65 -10.04
N LYS A 70 -12.00 6.48 -10.08
CA LYS A 70 -11.36 5.15 -10.16
C LYS A 70 -11.72 4.27 -8.96
N LEU A 71 -11.70 4.83 -7.75
CA LEU A 71 -12.16 4.14 -6.54
C LEU A 71 -13.61 3.70 -6.68
N ASN A 72 -14.52 4.62 -7.03
CA ASN A 72 -15.95 4.34 -7.15
C ASN A 72 -16.25 3.23 -8.16
N GLN A 73 -15.57 3.24 -9.31
CA GLN A 73 -15.70 2.19 -10.33
C GLN A 73 -15.24 0.83 -9.80
N ARG A 74 -14.11 0.78 -9.10
CA ARG A 74 -13.58 -0.46 -8.51
C ARG A 74 -14.48 -0.99 -7.39
N ALA A 75 -14.96 -0.09 -6.54
CA ALA A 75 -15.80 -0.41 -5.40
C ALA A 75 -17.18 -0.94 -5.85
N ALA A 76 -17.77 -0.33 -6.89
CA ALA A 76 -19.03 -0.79 -7.49
C ALA A 76 -18.93 -2.21 -8.08
N ARG A 77 -17.80 -2.57 -8.71
CA ARG A 77 -17.57 -3.92 -9.26
C ARG A 77 -17.47 -5.01 -8.20
N ASN A 78 -17.11 -4.65 -6.97
CA ASN A 78 -16.95 -5.59 -5.87
C ASN A 78 -18.14 -5.57 -4.90
N SER A 79 -19.32 -5.09 -5.33
CA SER A 79 -20.51 -4.90 -4.49
C SER A 79 -20.29 -4.06 -3.23
N ASN A 80 -19.24 -3.24 -3.21
CA ASN A 80 -18.83 -2.45 -2.05
C ASN A 80 -18.94 -0.95 -2.37
N LYS A 81 -20.15 -0.50 -2.71
CA LYS A 81 -20.38 0.88 -3.18
C LYS A 81 -19.97 1.90 -2.12
N ILE A 82 -19.15 2.88 -2.52
CA ILE A 82 -18.81 4.04 -1.69
C ILE A 82 -20.04 4.96 -1.63
N THR A 83 -20.50 5.25 -0.42
CA THR A 83 -21.61 6.18 -0.16
C THR A 83 -21.32 7.00 1.10
N HIS A 84 -21.98 8.15 1.23
CA HIS A 84 -21.92 8.97 2.45
C HIS A 84 -22.42 8.25 3.72
N LYS A 85 -23.16 7.14 3.60
CA LYS A 85 -23.67 6.42 4.79
C LYS A 85 -22.72 5.36 5.31
N ASN A 86 -21.81 4.87 4.47
CA ASN A 86 -20.99 3.70 4.77
C ASN A 86 -19.49 3.94 4.61
N THR A 87 -19.07 5.20 4.43
CA THR A 87 -17.66 5.54 4.14
C THR A 87 -17.20 6.67 5.04
N LEU A 88 -16.03 6.45 5.65
CA LEU A 88 -15.29 7.49 6.33
C LEU A 88 -14.00 7.83 5.58
N PHE A 89 -13.56 9.07 5.66
CA PHE A 89 -12.37 9.62 5.01
C PHE A 89 -11.37 10.10 6.05
N ALA A 90 -10.09 9.98 5.76
CA ALA A 90 -9.03 10.48 6.63
C ALA A 90 -7.80 10.89 5.81
N GLY A 91 -7.06 11.90 6.26
CA GLY A 91 -5.79 12.25 5.62
C GLY A 91 -4.67 11.33 6.06
N VAL A 92 -3.79 10.93 5.14
CA VAL A 92 -2.58 10.16 5.49
C VAL A 92 -1.59 11.06 6.22
N GLY A 93 -0.96 10.47 7.22
CA GLY A 93 0.10 11.03 7.99
C GLY A 93 -0.41 11.50 9.33
N PRO A 94 0.53 11.85 10.21
CA PRO A 94 0.16 12.47 11.44
C PRO A 94 -0.66 13.71 11.20
N ALA A 95 -1.22 14.15 12.31
CA ALA A 95 -1.88 15.38 12.39
C ALA A 95 -0.97 16.56 12.08
N ALA A 96 -0.65 16.83 10.81
CA ALA A 96 -0.16 18.09 10.26
C ALA A 96 0.53 18.06 8.89
N LYS A 97 0.21 17.05 8.08
CA LYS A 97 0.85 16.87 6.78
C LYS A 97 -0.08 17.32 5.65
N SER A 98 0.49 17.39 4.45
CA SER A 98 -0.21 17.63 3.19
C SER A 98 -1.51 16.85 3.06
N GLY A 99 -1.57 15.60 3.57
CA GLY A 99 -2.77 14.76 3.60
C GLY A 99 -4.00 15.40 4.25
N SER A 100 -3.85 16.30 5.23
CA SER A 100 -4.98 17.00 5.88
C SER A 100 -5.57 18.13 5.04
N MET A 101 -4.72 18.96 4.44
CA MET A 101 -5.12 20.01 3.49
C MET A 101 -5.72 19.37 2.24
N ILE A 102 -5.14 18.28 1.77
CA ILE A 102 -5.69 17.51 0.66
C ILE A 102 -7.01 16.85 1.04
N SER A 103 -7.18 16.36 2.26
CA SER A 103 -8.48 15.90 2.75
C SER A 103 -9.54 17.00 2.77
N TYR A 104 -9.17 18.23 3.18
CA TYR A 104 -10.06 19.39 3.11
C TYR A 104 -10.43 19.76 1.68
N HIS A 105 -9.45 19.86 0.78
CA HIS A 105 -9.72 20.12 -0.65
C HIS A 105 -10.60 19.02 -1.24
N PHE A 106 -10.26 17.76 -0.99
CA PHE A 106 -11.03 16.60 -1.41
C PHE A 106 -12.49 16.66 -0.94
N ARG A 107 -12.73 17.04 0.32
CA ARG A 107 -14.06 17.25 0.89
C ARG A 107 -14.88 18.26 0.10
N VAL A 108 -14.31 19.45 -0.11
CA VAL A 108 -14.99 20.57 -0.76
C VAL A 108 -15.30 20.26 -2.23
N ILE A 109 -14.38 19.60 -2.94
CA ILE A 109 -14.53 19.29 -4.36
C ILE A 109 -15.59 18.20 -4.58
N ASN A 110 -15.63 17.19 -3.70
CA ASN A 110 -16.53 16.05 -3.85
C ASN A 110 -17.84 16.18 -3.07
N ASP A 111 -18.12 17.37 -2.51
CA ASP A 111 -19.32 17.66 -1.71
C ASP A 111 -19.57 16.63 -0.60
N ILE A 112 -18.50 16.29 0.14
CA ILE A 112 -18.53 15.29 1.21
C ILE A 112 -18.83 15.99 2.54
N SER A 113 -19.74 15.43 3.35
CA SER A 113 -20.05 15.97 4.69
C SER A 113 -18.83 15.94 5.61
N GLU A 114 -18.75 16.88 6.55
CA GLU A 114 -17.74 16.82 7.62
C GLU A 114 -17.89 15.56 8.47
N ASP A 115 -19.12 15.08 8.68
CA ASP A 115 -19.44 13.84 9.41
C ASP A 115 -18.86 12.58 8.77
N ASN A 116 -18.45 12.67 7.50
CA ASN A 116 -17.79 11.58 6.79
C ASN A 116 -16.29 11.55 7.01
N PHE A 117 -15.71 12.44 7.81
CA PHE A 117 -14.29 12.39 8.14
C PHE A 117 -14.08 11.75 9.50
N ILE A 118 -13.04 10.91 9.62
CA ILE A 118 -12.74 10.24 10.88
C ILE A 118 -12.37 11.29 11.92
N ASP A 119 -13.14 11.30 13.00
CA ASP A 119 -12.87 11.98 14.26
C ASP A 119 -13.33 11.10 15.44
N SER A 120 -13.15 11.61 16.67
CA SER A 120 -13.55 10.92 17.90
C SER A 120 -15.04 10.60 17.97
N SER A 121 -15.87 11.47 17.41
CA SER A 121 -17.31 11.29 17.34
C SER A 121 -17.66 10.17 16.36
N THR A 122 -16.95 9.98 15.24
CA THR A 122 -17.27 8.92 14.26
C THR A 122 -16.88 7.49 14.66
N ILE A 123 -16.13 7.32 15.76
CA ILE A 123 -15.67 5.99 16.22
C ILE A 123 -16.85 5.05 16.50
N HIS A 124 -17.98 5.57 16.99
CA HIS A 124 -19.17 4.73 17.23
C HIS A 124 -19.75 4.14 15.95
N LEU A 125 -19.63 4.82 14.80
CA LEU A 125 -20.11 4.33 13.50
C LEU A 125 -19.29 3.13 13.02
N ILE A 126 -17.98 3.12 13.32
CA ILE A 126 -17.09 1.97 13.08
C ILE A 126 -17.53 0.79 13.97
N LYS A 127 -17.75 1.06 15.27
CA LYS A 127 -18.17 0.03 16.24
C LYS A 127 -19.53 -0.59 15.92
N ASN A 128 -20.50 0.22 15.51
CA ASN A 128 -21.86 -0.21 15.18
C ASN A 128 -21.98 -0.89 13.81
N LYS A 129 -20.86 -1.01 13.07
CA LYS A 129 -20.80 -1.57 11.72
C LYS A 129 -21.60 -0.80 10.67
N ASP A 130 -21.86 0.49 10.92
CA ASP A 130 -22.52 1.40 9.97
C ASP A 130 -21.57 1.76 8.80
N VAL A 131 -20.26 1.75 9.07
CA VAL A 131 -19.20 2.04 8.10
C VAL A 131 -18.64 0.75 7.52
N LYS A 132 -18.53 0.68 6.19
CA LYS A 132 -17.92 -0.42 5.44
C LYS A 132 -16.60 -0.05 4.78
N ASN A 133 -16.30 1.24 4.69
CA ASN A 133 -15.17 1.75 3.93
C ASN A 133 -14.42 2.82 4.71
N ILE A 134 -13.10 2.76 4.70
CA ILE A 134 -12.24 3.87 5.11
C ILE A 134 -11.37 4.26 3.93
N VAL A 135 -11.37 5.54 3.58
CA VAL A 135 -10.60 6.08 2.46
C VAL A 135 -9.56 7.06 3.00
N LEU A 136 -8.30 6.68 2.90
CA LEU A 136 -7.17 7.52 3.22
C LEU A 136 -6.84 8.45 2.04
N VAL A 137 -6.53 9.71 2.28
CA VAL A 137 -6.21 10.70 1.23
C VAL A 137 -4.83 11.31 1.47
N ASP A 138 -3.96 11.29 0.45
CA ASP A 138 -2.61 11.85 0.48
C ASP A 138 -2.32 12.71 -0.76
N ASP A 139 -1.24 13.49 -0.75
CA ASP A 139 -0.81 14.24 -1.93
C ASP A 139 0.07 13.44 -2.88
N VAL A 140 0.99 12.61 -2.35
CA VAL A 140 1.86 11.77 -3.17
C VAL A 140 2.18 10.42 -2.53
N ILE A 141 1.99 9.35 -3.30
CA ILE A 141 2.50 8.01 -2.94
C ILE A 141 3.90 7.85 -3.53
N ALA A 142 4.92 8.21 -2.75
CA ALA A 142 6.34 8.15 -3.15
C ALA A 142 6.94 6.74 -3.02
N SER A 143 7.41 6.35 -1.83
CA SER A 143 7.93 5.00 -1.56
C SER A 143 6.88 4.02 -1.04
N GLY A 144 5.74 4.55 -0.57
CA GLY A 144 4.68 3.79 0.08
C GLY A 144 4.87 3.57 1.58
N ASP A 145 6.08 3.74 2.14
CA ASP A 145 6.38 3.34 3.53
C ASP A 145 5.51 4.03 4.58
N THR A 146 5.28 5.33 4.43
CA THR A 146 4.45 6.08 5.38
C THR A 146 3.01 5.59 5.33
N VAL A 147 2.47 5.44 4.11
CA VAL A 147 1.10 5.00 3.88
C VAL A 147 0.91 3.56 4.41
N ILE A 148 1.83 2.64 4.11
CA ILE A 148 1.77 1.24 4.56
C ILE A 148 1.77 1.15 6.08
N LYS A 149 2.67 1.87 6.76
CA LYS A 149 2.71 1.90 8.24
C LYS A 149 1.39 2.37 8.83
N GLU A 150 0.75 3.34 8.18
CA GLU A 150 -0.50 3.92 8.64
C GLU A 150 -1.70 3.02 8.38
N ILE A 151 -1.75 2.38 7.20
CA ILE A 151 -2.74 1.35 6.89
C ILE A 151 -2.63 0.21 7.90
N ASN A 152 -1.41 -0.25 8.22
CA ASN A 152 -1.22 -1.34 9.17
C ASN A 152 -1.73 -0.95 10.56
N ARG A 153 -1.36 0.24 11.06
CA ARG A 153 -1.90 0.75 12.34
C ARG A 153 -3.42 0.91 12.32
N LEU A 154 -3.99 1.41 11.23
CA LEU A 154 -5.44 1.55 11.10
C LEU A 154 -6.14 0.18 11.07
N THR A 155 -5.56 -0.77 10.34
CA THR A 155 -6.06 -2.15 10.25
C THR A 155 -6.08 -2.79 11.63
N GLU A 156 -5.02 -2.64 12.43
CA GLU A 156 -4.94 -3.11 13.82
C GLU A 156 -6.05 -2.57 14.71
N LEU A 157 -6.45 -1.31 14.52
CA LEU A 157 -7.48 -0.66 15.35
C LEU A 157 -8.90 -0.96 14.88
N VAL A 158 -9.10 -1.05 13.57
CA VAL A 158 -10.43 -1.04 12.96
C VAL A 158 -10.94 -2.46 12.70
N VAL A 159 -10.08 -3.39 12.26
CA VAL A 159 -10.51 -4.76 11.93
C VAL A 159 -11.10 -5.50 13.13
N PRO A 160 -10.55 -5.40 14.36
CA PRO A 160 -11.17 -6.02 15.53
C PRO A 160 -12.55 -5.45 15.88
N LEU A 161 -12.81 -4.18 15.54
CA LEU A 161 -14.09 -3.52 15.79
C LEU A 161 -15.11 -3.86 14.69
N ASN A 162 -14.65 -3.89 13.44
CA ASN A 162 -15.47 -4.22 12.29
C ASN A 162 -14.64 -4.87 11.17
N PRO A 163 -14.65 -6.21 11.06
CA PRO A 163 -13.88 -6.94 10.06
C PRO A 163 -14.44 -6.82 8.64
N GLU A 164 -15.56 -6.12 8.42
CA GLU A 164 -16.08 -5.85 7.06
C GLU A 164 -15.45 -4.61 6.42
N ILE A 165 -14.70 -3.81 7.18
CA ILE A 165 -14.14 -2.56 6.66
C ILE A 165 -13.08 -2.84 5.59
N LYS A 166 -13.27 -2.18 4.44
CA LYS A 166 -12.27 -2.10 3.38
C LYS A 166 -11.53 -0.77 3.47
N ILE A 167 -10.21 -0.81 3.33
CA ILE A 167 -9.36 0.37 3.37
C ILE A 167 -8.94 0.72 1.94
N PHE A 168 -8.98 2.00 1.61
CA PHE A 168 -8.56 2.53 0.34
C PHE A 168 -7.59 3.69 0.55
N VAL A 169 -6.75 3.97 -0.44
CA VAL A 169 -5.89 5.15 -0.48
C VAL A 169 -6.15 5.91 -1.76
N LEU A 170 -6.35 7.22 -1.66
CA LEU A 170 -6.45 8.16 -2.75
C LEU A 170 -5.26 9.11 -2.73
N SER A 171 -4.69 9.38 -3.89
CA SER A 171 -3.64 10.38 -4.03
C SER A 171 -3.70 11.09 -5.37
N ILE A 172 -3.21 12.32 -5.43
CA ILE A 172 -3.08 13.09 -6.68
C ILE A 172 -2.15 12.31 -7.62
N CYS A 173 -0.99 11.91 -7.12
CA CYS A 173 -0.06 11.10 -7.87
C CYS A 173 0.61 10.00 -7.04
N GLY A 174 1.20 9.02 -7.73
CA GLY A 174 1.99 7.99 -7.09
C GLY A 174 2.94 7.27 -8.03
N PHE A 175 3.99 6.70 -7.48
CA PHE A 175 4.93 5.88 -8.23
C PHE A 175 4.40 4.45 -8.36
N ARG A 176 4.46 3.86 -9.56
CA ARG A 176 3.90 2.53 -9.85
C ARG A 176 4.42 1.46 -8.88
N LYS A 177 5.73 1.43 -8.62
CA LYS A 177 6.35 0.51 -7.65
C LYS A 177 5.75 0.64 -6.25
N ALA A 178 5.49 1.87 -5.79
CA ALA A 178 4.90 2.10 -4.46
C ALA A 178 3.40 1.80 -4.39
N ILE A 179 2.67 2.05 -5.47
CA ILE A 179 1.25 1.67 -5.60
C ILE A 179 1.11 0.14 -5.58
N GLU A 180 1.94 -0.56 -6.37
CA GLU A 180 2.02 -2.03 -6.36
C GLU A 180 2.33 -2.55 -4.96
N ARG A 181 3.32 -1.96 -4.31
CA ARG A 181 3.71 -2.31 -2.95
C ARG A 181 2.59 -2.13 -1.92
N ILE A 182 1.84 -1.03 -1.96
CA ILE A 182 0.66 -0.86 -1.09
C ILE A 182 -0.39 -1.95 -1.35
N ASN A 183 -0.65 -2.25 -2.62
CA ASN A 183 -1.64 -3.27 -3.00
C ASN A 183 -1.21 -4.70 -2.64
N GLU A 184 0.09 -4.96 -2.53
CA GLU A 184 0.67 -6.28 -2.23
C GLU A 184 0.96 -6.48 -0.73
N GLU A 185 1.50 -5.46 -0.04
CA GLU A 185 1.97 -5.54 1.34
C GLU A 185 0.92 -5.12 2.39
N SER A 186 -0.24 -4.57 1.98
CA SER A 186 -1.24 -4.04 2.90
C SER A 186 -2.66 -4.47 2.57
N ALA A 187 -3.59 -4.27 3.50
CA ALA A 187 -5.02 -4.55 3.31
C ALA A 187 -5.73 -3.51 2.41
N ALA A 188 -5.04 -2.49 1.94
CA ALA A 188 -5.64 -1.37 1.21
C ALA A 188 -5.42 -1.43 -0.30
N HIS A 189 -6.29 -0.75 -1.05
CA HIS A 189 -6.08 -0.46 -2.47
C HIS A 189 -5.78 1.01 -2.72
N ALA A 190 -4.67 1.29 -3.41
CA ALA A 190 -4.25 2.64 -3.76
C ALA A 190 -4.73 3.06 -5.15
N PHE A 191 -5.30 4.27 -5.26
CA PHE A 191 -5.73 4.89 -6.50
C PHE A 191 -5.09 6.27 -6.65
N CYS A 192 -4.43 6.47 -7.78
CA CYS A 192 -3.83 7.76 -8.14
C CYS A 192 -4.34 8.22 -9.50
N ALA A 193 -4.44 9.53 -9.70
CA ALA A 193 -4.73 10.11 -11.01
C ALA A 193 -3.54 9.93 -11.94
N TYR A 194 -2.40 10.50 -11.53
CA TYR A 194 -1.13 10.42 -12.24
C TYR A 194 -0.28 9.29 -11.66
N GLN A 195 0.28 8.46 -12.54
CA GLN A 195 1.17 7.37 -12.15
C GLN A 195 2.51 7.52 -12.83
N TYR A 196 3.57 7.59 -12.04
CA TYR A 196 4.93 7.77 -12.50
C TYR A 196 5.74 6.47 -12.38
N SER A 197 6.69 6.27 -13.28
CA SER A 197 7.71 5.24 -13.19
C SER A 197 9.05 5.86 -12.77
N GLU A 198 10.08 5.03 -12.67
CA GLU A 198 11.45 5.51 -12.43
C GLU A 198 11.99 6.32 -13.62
N GLU A 199 11.50 6.06 -14.83
CA GLU A 199 11.86 6.79 -16.06
C GLU A 199 11.35 8.23 -16.05
N ASP A 200 10.38 8.55 -15.19
CA ASP A 200 9.89 9.92 -14.98
C ASP A 200 10.74 10.71 -13.95
N THR A 201 11.81 10.11 -13.43
CA THR A 201 12.67 10.71 -12.39
C THR A 201 14.08 10.94 -12.88
N VAL A 202 14.84 11.79 -12.17
CA VAL A 202 16.26 11.98 -12.47
C VAL A 202 17.14 10.79 -12.09
N VAL A 203 16.58 9.77 -11.42
CA VAL A 203 17.33 8.56 -11.06
C VAL A 203 17.66 7.75 -12.31
N SER A 204 16.70 7.64 -13.23
CA SER A 204 16.88 6.95 -14.50
C SER A 204 17.66 7.81 -15.48
N LEU A 205 18.79 7.28 -15.97
CA LEU A 205 19.60 7.91 -17.02
C LEU A 205 18.90 7.88 -18.39
N ASP A 206 17.79 7.17 -18.52
CA ASP A 206 16.95 7.13 -19.73
C ASP A 206 15.75 8.09 -19.65
N SER A 207 15.60 8.81 -18.53
CA SER A 207 14.57 9.83 -18.39
C SER A 207 14.73 10.97 -19.40
N SER A 208 13.60 11.62 -19.72
CA SER A 208 13.56 12.81 -20.58
C SER A 208 14.47 13.94 -20.07
N PHE A 209 14.76 13.97 -18.77
CA PHE A 209 15.69 14.91 -18.16
C PHE A 209 17.08 14.87 -18.81
N TYR A 210 17.56 13.68 -19.18
CA TYR A 210 18.87 13.47 -19.81
C TYR A 210 18.82 13.37 -21.34
N GLN A 211 17.66 13.66 -21.94
CA GLN A 211 17.51 13.62 -23.39
C GLN A 211 18.56 14.50 -24.07
N SER A 212 19.04 14.06 -25.23
CA SER A 212 20.11 14.67 -26.05
C SER A 212 21.53 14.67 -25.45
N LEU A 213 21.75 13.98 -24.32
CA LEU A 213 23.08 13.80 -23.75
C LEU A 213 23.68 12.42 -24.07
N ALA A 214 24.99 12.40 -24.31
CA ALA A 214 25.79 11.18 -24.33
C ALA A 214 25.84 10.55 -22.92
N HIS A 215 25.92 9.22 -22.84
CA HIS A 215 25.78 8.46 -21.60
C HIS A 215 26.70 8.96 -20.46
N GLU A 216 27.99 9.20 -20.75
CA GLU A 216 28.96 9.73 -19.78
C GLU A 216 28.52 11.07 -19.17
N LYS A 217 27.96 11.97 -19.99
CA LYS A 217 27.43 13.25 -19.51
C LYS A 217 26.19 13.08 -18.64
N ARG A 218 25.37 12.04 -18.89
CA ARG A 218 24.19 11.74 -18.06
C ARG A 218 24.62 11.33 -16.65
N GLN A 219 25.62 10.45 -16.56
CA GLN A 219 26.19 10.00 -15.29
C GLN A 219 26.77 11.19 -14.50
N LEU A 220 27.63 11.99 -15.14
CA LEU A 220 28.21 13.18 -14.52
C LEU A 220 27.14 14.14 -13.99
N LEU A 221 26.11 14.41 -14.81
CA LEU A 221 25.03 15.32 -14.42
C LEU A 221 24.22 14.77 -13.23
N ARG A 222 23.95 13.46 -13.20
CA ARG A 222 23.28 12.81 -12.06
C ARG A 222 24.10 12.94 -10.78
N ASP A 223 25.40 12.72 -10.85
CA ASP A 223 26.30 12.85 -9.71
C ASP A 223 26.32 14.30 -9.18
N LYS A 224 26.33 15.28 -10.10
CA LYS A 224 26.18 16.70 -9.74
C LYS A 224 24.85 17.01 -9.07
N ILE A 225 23.73 16.47 -9.56
CA ILE A 225 22.42 16.65 -8.89
C ILE A 225 22.46 16.13 -7.45
N ILE A 226 23.06 14.96 -7.23
CA ILE A 226 23.22 14.38 -5.89
C ILE A 226 24.12 15.26 -5.02
N GLU A 227 25.23 15.76 -5.57
CA GLU A 227 26.16 16.67 -4.89
C GLU A 227 25.46 17.94 -4.39
N TYR A 228 24.79 18.68 -5.28
CA TYR A 228 24.04 19.88 -4.90
C TYR A 228 22.88 19.55 -3.96
N GLY A 229 22.16 18.45 -4.19
CA GLY A 229 21.07 18.06 -3.31
C GLY A 229 21.53 17.72 -1.89
N LYS A 230 22.76 17.21 -1.74
CA LYS A 230 23.37 16.90 -0.43
C LYS A 230 23.63 18.15 0.42
N ILE A 231 23.66 19.33 -0.18
CA ILE A 231 23.70 20.61 0.52
C ILE A 231 22.50 20.73 1.45
N THR A 232 21.29 20.33 1.02
CA THR A 232 20.07 20.54 1.80
C THR A 232 19.46 19.26 2.37
N ASN A 233 19.82 18.08 1.85
CA ASN A 233 19.24 16.81 2.24
C ASN A 233 20.24 15.65 2.12
N LYS A 234 20.28 14.76 3.13
CA LYS A 234 21.24 13.63 3.18
C LYS A 234 21.31 12.75 1.92
N SER A 235 20.18 12.49 1.26
CA SER A 235 20.14 11.62 0.09
C SER A 235 20.64 12.33 -1.18
N GLY A 236 20.45 13.64 -1.27
CA GLY A 236 20.67 14.41 -2.50
C GLY A 236 19.54 14.31 -3.54
N LEU A 237 18.67 13.31 -3.45
CA LEU A 237 17.58 13.08 -4.41
C LEU A 237 16.19 13.16 -3.78
N GLY A 238 16.10 13.57 -2.52
CA GLY A 238 14.85 13.66 -1.77
C GLY A 238 14.57 12.39 -0.96
N TYR A 239 13.34 12.27 -0.47
CA TYR A 239 12.91 11.13 0.34
C TYR A 239 13.11 9.81 -0.43
N TYR A 240 13.80 8.85 0.17
CA TYR A 240 14.18 7.55 -0.42
C TYR A 240 14.94 7.62 -1.75
N GLY A 241 15.49 8.79 -2.08
CA GLY A 241 16.22 8.98 -3.33
C GLY A 241 15.36 8.88 -4.59
N ILE A 242 14.06 9.19 -4.50
CA ILE A 242 13.12 9.10 -5.62
C ILE A 242 13.49 10.05 -6.78
N GLY A 243 14.02 11.24 -6.49
CA GLY A 243 14.46 12.18 -7.53
C GLY A 243 13.32 12.71 -8.40
N ALA A 244 12.14 12.95 -7.82
CA ALA A 244 11.00 13.47 -8.54
C ALA A 244 11.20 14.95 -8.96
N LEU A 245 10.45 15.37 -9.98
CA LEU A 245 10.40 16.75 -10.47
C LEU A 245 8.96 17.25 -10.45
N ILE A 246 8.32 17.24 -9.27
CA ILE A 246 6.91 17.62 -9.09
C ILE A 246 6.80 18.70 -8.01
N VAL A 247 5.97 19.71 -8.27
CA VAL A 247 5.62 20.75 -7.32
C VAL A 247 4.10 20.95 -7.33
N PHE A 248 3.48 20.96 -6.16
CA PHE A 248 2.07 21.31 -6.00
C PHE A 248 1.93 22.80 -5.70
N PRO A 249 0.77 23.43 -5.99
CA PRO A 249 0.61 24.88 -5.83
C PRO A 249 0.68 25.33 -4.36
N TYR A 250 0.39 24.41 -3.44
CA TYR A 250 0.38 24.66 -1.99
C TYR A 250 1.65 24.15 -1.27
N ASN A 251 2.42 23.23 -1.87
CA ASN A 251 3.64 22.70 -1.26
C ASN A 251 4.52 21.92 -2.26
N THR A 252 5.81 21.78 -1.96
CA THR A 252 6.71 20.90 -2.74
C THR A 252 6.92 19.57 -2.02
N PRO A 253 6.56 18.42 -2.62
CA PRO A 253 6.80 17.08 -2.06
C PRO A 253 8.26 16.85 -1.65
N ASN A 254 8.49 16.11 -0.56
CA ASN A 254 9.85 15.82 -0.10
C ASN A 254 10.56 14.74 -0.94
N CYS A 255 9.84 14.03 -1.81
CA CYS A 255 10.39 13.13 -2.82
C CYS A 255 10.94 13.87 -4.06
N THR A 256 10.63 15.17 -4.18
CA THR A 256 11.20 16.06 -5.21
C THR A 256 12.64 16.40 -4.89
N LEU A 257 13.42 16.79 -5.90
CA LEU A 257 14.81 17.18 -5.74
C LEU A 257 15.03 18.23 -4.62
N PRO A 258 15.93 17.99 -3.66
CA PRO A 258 16.20 18.90 -2.54
C PRO A 258 16.70 20.28 -2.94
N ILE A 259 17.37 20.41 -4.09
CA ILE A 259 17.78 21.71 -4.65
C ILE A 259 16.59 22.61 -4.99
N ILE A 260 15.38 22.04 -5.15
CA ILE A 260 14.16 22.79 -5.45
C ILE A 260 13.55 23.38 -4.19
N TRP A 261 13.54 22.64 -3.08
CA TRP A 261 12.76 23.00 -1.88
C TRP A 261 13.53 23.15 -0.58
N GLY A 262 14.74 22.62 -0.51
CA GLY A 262 15.57 22.69 0.69
C GLY A 262 16.10 24.09 0.93
N ASP A 263 16.20 24.48 2.20
CA ASP A 263 16.60 25.82 2.64
C ASP A 263 17.75 25.79 3.65
N ARG A 264 18.47 24.67 3.72
CA ARG A 264 19.60 24.47 4.65
C ARG A 264 20.91 24.92 4.04
N ASN A 265 21.89 25.17 4.90
CA ASN A 265 23.26 25.50 4.51
C ASN A 265 23.36 26.70 3.56
N GLY A 266 22.47 27.69 3.72
CA GLY A 266 22.46 28.91 2.91
C GLY A 266 21.84 28.74 1.52
N TRP A 267 21.38 27.54 1.15
CA TRP A 267 20.69 27.32 -0.11
C TRP A 267 19.34 28.04 -0.15
N ILE A 268 19.10 28.77 -1.22
CA ILE A 268 17.87 29.51 -1.48
C ILE A 268 16.99 28.60 -2.34
N PRO A 269 15.82 28.13 -1.85
CA PRO A 269 14.95 27.24 -2.62
C PRO A 269 14.21 27.96 -3.74
N LEU A 270 13.96 27.24 -4.84
CA LEU A 270 13.10 27.68 -5.94
C LEU A 270 11.61 27.66 -5.53
N PHE A 271 11.19 26.58 -4.89
CA PHE A 271 9.85 26.42 -4.32
C PHE A 271 9.96 25.96 -2.88
N ARG A 272 9.64 26.84 -1.92
CA ARG A 272 9.73 26.53 -0.50
C ARG A 272 8.77 25.39 -0.13
N ARG A 273 9.26 24.43 0.66
CA ARG A 273 8.40 23.48 1.36
C ARG A 273 7.90 24.12 2.65
N ALA A 274 6.59 24.28 2.79
CA ALA A 274 5.99 24.75 4.03
C ALA A 274 6.08 23.66 5.11
N GLY A 275 6.54 24.01 6.32
CA GLY A 275 6.59 23.12 7.46
C GLY A 275 5.34 23.20 8.34
N ARG A 276 4.70 22.03 8.57
CA ARG A 276 3.66 21.66 9.57
C ARG A 276 2.34 22.45 9.61
N ILE A 277 1.19 21.81 9.29
CA ILE A 277 -0.20 22.20 9.70
C ILE A 277 -1.17 20.98 9.77
N SER A 278 -1.87 20.73 10.92
CA SER A 278 -2.55 19.53 11.59
C SER A 278 -3.52 18.56 10.85
N GLY A 279 -3.82 17.33 11.36
CA GLY A 279 -4.54 16.14 10.76
C GLY A 279 -4.82 14.94 11.76
N ILE A 280 -4.59 13.64 11.47
CA ILE A 280 -5.25 12.49 12.20
C ILE A 280 -4.56 11.77 13.41
N THR A 281 -3.31 12.06 13.81
CA THR A 281 -2.64 11.28 14.91
C THR A 281 -3.37 11.30 16.24
N GLY A 282 -4.04 12.41 16.57
CA GLY A 282 -4.73 12.54 17.87
C GLY A 282 -5.85 11.52 18.04
N ILE A 283 -6.38 10.98 16.94
CA ILE A 283 -7.44 9.98 16.94
C ILE A 283 -6.89 8.61 17.34
N PHE A 284 -5.62 8.31 17.00
CA PHE A 284 -5.04 7.03 17.35
C PHE A 284 -4.91 6.84 18.87
N ASP A 285 -4.59 7.90 19.60
CA ASP A 285 -4.48 7.85 21.06
C ASP A 285 -5.85 7.61 21.73
N GLU A 286 -6.92 8.11 21.12
CA GLU A 286 -8.30 7.95 21.60
C GLU A 286 -8.89 6.57 21.24
N LEU A 287 -8.56 6.05 20.06
CA LEU A 287 -8.83 4.66 19.67
C LEU A 287 -8.06 3.68 20.57
N ASP A 288 -6.78 3.97 20.86
CA ASP A 288 -5.95 3.18 21.76
C ASP A 288 -6.59 3.11 23.17
N LYS A 289 -7.04 4.25 23.71
CA LYS A 289 -7.75 4.31 25.01
C LYS A 289 -9.05 3.49 25.00
N THR A 290 -9.82 3.59 23.91
CA THR A 290 -11.07 2.85 23.73
C THR A 290 -10.87 1.34 23.68
N VAL A 291 -9.79 0.88 23.04
CA VAL A 291 -9.42 -0.54 22.99
C VAL A 291 -9.03 -1.03 24.40
N GLU A 292 -8.29 -0.22 25.17
CA GLU A 292 -7.96 -0.54 26.56
C GLU A 292 -9.19 -0.59 27.49
N GLU A 293 -10.18 0.30 27.29
CA GLU A 293 -11.43 0.26 28.04
C GLU A 293 -12.21 -1.05 27.79
N LYS A 294 -12.26 -1.53 26.53
CA LYS A 294 -12.83 -2.85 26.19
C LYS A 294 -12.02 -4.02 26.77
N LYS A 295 -10.69 -3.90 26.88
CA LYS A 295 -9.85 -4.92 27.55
C LYS A 295 -10.21 -5.05 29.02
N VAL A 296 -10.52 -3.94 29.69
CA VAL A 296 -10.94 -3.94 31.09
C VAL A 296 -12.33 -4.57 31.22
N GLU A 297 -13.26 -4.25 30.34
CA GLU A 297 -14.60 -4.87 30.31
C GLU A 297 -14.55 -6.38 30.03
N ALA A 298 -13.69 -6.85 29.12
CA ALA A 298 -13.53 -8.27 28.81
C ALA A 298 -12.90 -9.11 29.95
N ARG A 299 -12.19 -8.48 30.90
CA ARG A 299 -11.65 -9.14 32.10
C ARG A 299 -12.70 -9.41 33.18
N TYR A 300 -13.89 -8.81 33.07
CA TYR A 300 -15.03 -9.12 33.92
C TYR A 300 -16.03 -9.93 33.11
N PRO A 301 -16.01 -11.28 33.21
CA PRO A 301 -16.88 -12.11 32.40
C PRO A 301 -18.34 -11.81 32.75
N LYS A 302 -19.12 -11.34 31.77
CA LYS A 302 -20.56 -11.62 31.77
C LYS A 302 -20.71 -13.13 31.63
N GLU A 303 -21.57 -13.74 32.43
CA GLU A 303 -21.87 -15.17 32.36
C GLU A 303 -22.03 -15.57 30.89
N LYS A 304 -21.21 -16.52 30.41
CA LYS A 304 -21.38 -17.10 29.07
C LYS A 304 -22.80 -17.64 28.99
N GLU A 305 -23.68 -16.94 28.27
CA GLU A 305 -24.94 -17.52 27.83
C GLU A 305 -24.61 -18.82 27.09
N LYS A 306 -25.35 -19.88 27.40
CA LYS A 306 -25.12 -21.24 26.90
C LYS A 306 -24.83 -21.22 25.39
N ASP A 307 -23.69 -21.81 25.00
CA ASP A 307 -23.29 -22.12 23.62
C ASP A 307 -24.52 -22.61 22.82
N ASP A 308 -25.14 -21.72 22.04
CA ASP A 308 -26.09 -22.11 21.01
C ASP A 308 -25.27 -22.45 19.75
N PRO A 309 -25.27 -23.72 19.29
CA PRO A 309 -24.59 -24.10 18.06
C PRO A 309 -25.02 -23.26 16.85
N ALA A 310 -26.22 -22.66 16.88
CA ALA A 310 -26.75 -21.83 15.81
C ALA A 310 -26.11 -20.44 15.66
N THR A 311 -25.36 -19.96 16.66
CA THR A 311 -24.73 -18.62 16.64
C THR A 311 -23.20 -18.65 16.62
N ARG A 312 -22.60 -19.85 16.54
CA ARG A 312 -21.15 -20.02 16.65
C ARG A 312 -20.47 -19.55 15.36
N LEU A 313 -19.61 -18.55 15.46
CA LEU A 313 -18.83 -17.95 14.36
C LEU A 313 -17.35 -18.33 14.49
N LEU A 314 -16.74 -18.76 13.39
CA LEU A 314 -15.29 -19.02 13.32
C LEU A 314 -14.61 -17.93 12.48
N HIS A 315 -13.61 -17.27 13.05
CA HIS A 315 -12.70 -16.40 12.30
C HIS A 315 -11.44 -17.19 11.91
N MET A 316 -11.21 -17.30 10.60
CA MET A 316 -10.00 -17.90 10.03
C MET A 316 -9.05 -16.80 9.57
N TYR A 317 -7.97 -16.59 10.31
CA TYR A 317 -6.96 -15.60 9.97
C TYR A 317 -5.91 -16.20 9.03
N VAL A 318 -5.65 -15.52 7.92
CA VAL A 318 -4.72 -15.94 6.87
C VAL A 318 -3.69 -14.84 6.58
N GLU A 319 -2.56 -15.19 5.97
CA GLU A 319 -1.46 -14.25 5.73
C GLU A 319 -1.82 -13.19 4.69
N GLY A 320 -2.26 -13.58 3.49
CA GLY A 320 -2.46 -12.68 2.36
C GLY A 320 -3.88 -12.65 1.79
N LYS A 321 -4.12 -11.71 0.88
CA LYS A 321 -5.39 -11.63 0.13
C LYS A 321 -5.57 -12.76 -0.88
N THR A 322 -4.48 -13.38 -1.35
CA THR A 322 -4.58 -14.57 -2.20
C THR A 322 -5.12 -15.75 -1.39
N ASP A 323 -4.67 -15.90 -0.14
CA ASP A 323 -5.13 -16.94 0.77
C ASP A 323 -6.58 -16.72 1.17
N GLU A 324 -6.98 -15.47 1.47
CA GLU A 324 -8.38 -15.12 1.75
C GLU A 324 -9.29 -15.59 0.61
N ARG A 325 -8.93 -15.28 -0.64
CA ARG A 325 -9.71 -15.70 -1.83
C ARG A 325 -9.75 -17.22 -2.02
N PHE A 326 -8.65 -17.91 -1.72
CA PHE A 326 -8.57 -19.35 -1.83
C PHE A 326 -9.46 -20.03 -0.78
N PHE A 327 -9.34 -19.63 0.49
CA PHE A 327 -10.09 -20.20 1.60
C PHE A 327 -11.57 -19.86 1.53
N ASP A 328 -11.96 -18.65 1.15
CA ASP A 328 -13.37 -18.30 0.88
C ASP A 328 -13.98 -19.28 -0.13
N TYR A 329 -13.26 -19.54 -1.22
CA TYR A 329 -13.71 -20.44 -2.27
C TYR A 329 -13.82 -21.91 -1.80
N ILE A 330 -12.83 -22.45 -1.09
CA ILE A 330 -12.90 -23.84 -0.62
C ILE A 330 -13.91 -24.03 0.52
N ILE A 331 -14.11 -23.03 1.38
CA ILE A 331 -15.15 -23.06 2.42
C ILE A 331 -16.53 -23.21 1.78
N GLU A 332 -16.82 -22.40 0.76
CA GLU A 332 -18.07 -22.46 0.01
C GLU A 332 -18.22 -23.80 -0.73
N ARG A 333 -17.19 -24.19 -1.51
CA ARG A 333 -17.24 -25.41 -2.35
C ARG A 333 -17.41 -26.69 -1.55
N PHE A 334 -16.70 -26.83 -0.43
CA PHE A 334 -16.69 -28.05 0.38
C PHE A 334 -17.65 -27.98 1.57
N ASN A 335 -18.39 -26.88 1.71
CA ASN A 335 -19.35 -26.66 2.79
C ASN A 335 -18.70 -26.88 4.18
N ILE A 336 -17.50 -26.30 4.35
CA ILE A 336 -16.65 -26.50 5.54
C ILE A 336 -17.35 -26.02 6.81
N GLU A 337 -18.20 -24.99 6.70
CA GLU A 337 -19.02 -24.48 7.81
C GLU A 337 -19.84 -25.59 8.46
N LYS A 338 -20.51 -26.40 7.62
CA LYS A 338 -21.30 -27.55 8.08
C LYS A 338 -20.42 -28.67 8.64
N ALA A 339 -19.25 -28.91 8.04
CA ALA A 339 -18.32 -29.95 8.50
C ALA A 339 -17.73 -29.63 9.89
N LEU A 340 -17.45 -28.34 10.15
CA LEU A 340 -16.91 -27.85 11.42
C LEU A 340 -17.99 -27.52 12.46
N GLY A 341 -19.26 -27.48 12.06
CA GLY A 341 -20.39 -27.19 12.96
C GLY A 341 -20.52 -25.71 13.33
N TYR A 342 -20.08 -24.80 12.45
CA TYR A 342 -20.20 -23.35 12.62
C TYR A 342 -21.32 -22.80 11.75
N SER A 343 -21.99 -21.75 12.24
CA SER A 343 -23.01 -21.03 11.49
C SER A 343 -22.44 -20.25 10.31
N GLN A 344 -21.20 -19.77 10.47
CA GLN A 344 -20.43 -19.10 9.44
C GLN A 344 -18.94 -19.18 9.75
N ILE A 345 -18.11 -19.34 8.71
CA ILE A 345 -16.66 -19.16 8.78
C ILE A 345 -16.31 -17.90 8.01
N LYS A 346 -15.61 -16.97 8.67
CA LYS A 346 -15.13 -15.74 8.04
C LYS A 346 -13.62 -15.77 7.88
N VAL A 347 -13.14 -15.71 6.64
CA VAL A 347 -11.71 -15.60 6.35
C VAL A 347 -11.27 -14.14 6.39
N ILE A 348 -10.14 -13.88 7.06
CA ILE A 348 -9.64 -12.53 7.30
C ILE A 348 -8.12 -12.51 7.00
N SER A 349 -7.72 -11.80 5.95
CA SER A 349 -6.29 -11.57 5.67
C SER A 349 -5.67 -10.59 6.67
N LEU A 350 -4.55 -10.95 7.27
CA LEU A 350 -3.81 -10.10 8.21
C LEU A 350 -2.69 -9.28 7.55
N GLY A 351 -2.22 -9.67 6.36
CA GLY A 351 -1.05 -9.07 5.71
C GLY A 351 0.20 -9.18 6.59
N GLY A 352 1.08 -8.18 6.50
CA GLY A 352 2.26 -8.09 7.36
C GLY A 352 1.97 -7.87 8.86
N ALA A 353 0.71 -7.84 9.29
CA ALA A 353 0.33 -7.67 10.70
C ALA A 353 0.36 -8.97 11.51
N VAL A 354 0.57 -10.14 10.88
CA VAL A 354 0.71 -11.45 11.57
C VAL A 354 1.81 -11.42 12.65
N PHE A 355 2.82 -10.56 12.50
CA PHE A 355 3.92 -10.39 13.45
C PHE A 355 3.59 -9.48 14.65
N SER A 356 2.41 -8.84 14.66
CA SER A 356 2.04 -7.87 15.70
C SER A 356 1.50 -8.59 16.93
N SER A 357 2.28 -8.61 18.02
CA SER A 357 1.82 -9.12 19.33
C SER A 357 0.54 -8.40 19.81
N ARG A 358 0.38 -7.12 19.42
CA ARG A 358 -0.76 -6.28 19.77
C ARG A 358 -2.05 -6.71 19.05
N LEU A 359 -1.96 -7.14 17.79
CA LEU A 359 -3.11 -7.67 17.05
C LEU A 359 -3.63 -8.95 17.72
N ILE A 360 -2.72 -9.83 18.14
CA ILE A 360 -3.04 -11.09 18.79
C ILE A 360 -3.70 -10.87 20.16
N GLU A 361 -3.19 -9.91 20.94
CA GLU A 361 -3.83 -9.46 22.19
C GLU A 361 -5.20 -8.80 21.98
N THR A 362 -5.52 -8.36 20.76
CA THR A 362 -6.81 -7.73 20.45
C THR A 362 -7.81 -8.74 19.89
N ILE A 363 -7.34 -9.76 19.17
CA ILE A 363 -8.14 -10.91 18.73
C ILE A 363 -8.72 -11.67 19.94
N SER A 364 -8.00 -11.70 21.07
CA SER A 364 -8.49 -12.31 22.33
C SER A 364 -9.65 -11.58 23.01
N ILE A 365 -9.99 -10.38 22.53
CA ILE A 365 -11.12 -9.58 23.02
C ILE A 365 -12.40 -9.92 22.23
N VAL A 366 -12.27 -10.57 21.07
CA VAL A 366 -13.41 -10.91 20.20
C VAL A 366 -14.00 -12.25 20.64
N ASP A 367 -15.29 -12.26 20.98
CA ASP A 367 -16.05 -13.42 21.47
C ASP A 367 -16.46 -14.39 20.33
N ASN A 368 -15.46 -14.88 19.58
CA ASN A 368 -15.62 -15.86 18.50
C ASN A 368 -14.55 -16.95 18.63
N ASP A 369 -14.79 -18.12 18.02
CA ASP A 369 -13.72 -19.09 17.84
C ASP A 369 -12.75 -18.58 16.77
N ASN A 370 -11.45 -18.78 16.97
CA ASN A 370 -10.41 -18.25 16.10
C ASN A 370 -9.44 -19.36 15.69
N VAL A 371 -9.04 -19.40 14.42
CA VAL A 371 -7.98 -20.28 13.90
C VAL A 371 -7.04 -19.50 13.01
N PHE A 372 -5.75 -19.79 13.10
CA PHE A 372 -4.72 -19.18 12.25
C PHE A 372 -4.24 -20.19 11.22
N VAL A 373 -4.31 -19.84 9.94
CA VAL A 373 -3.78 -20.65 8.83
C VAL A 373 -2.67 -19.84 8.17
N LEU A 374 -1.42 -20.23 8.44
CA LEU A 374 -0.23 -19.45 8.08
C LEU A 374 0.69 -20.24 7.16
N ASP A 375 1.47 -19.54 6.34
CA ASP A 375 2.49 -20.18 5.52
C ASP A 375 3.60 -20.80 6.41
N GLY A 376 4.12 -21.94 5.97
CA GLY A 376 5.18 -22.70 6.65
C GLY A 376 6.57 -22.52 6.04
N ASP A 377 6.78 -21.57 5.13
CA ASP A 377 8.10 -21.19 4.59
C ASP A 377 8.89 -20.22 5.50
N TRP A 378 8.37 -19.94 6.69
CA TRP A 378 8.95 -18.97 7.59
C TRP A 378 10.20 -19.54 8.29
N PRO A 379 11.24 -18.72 8.56
CA PRO A 379 12.39 -19.18 9.34
C PRO A 379 11.98 -19.70 10.72
N GLU A 380 12.65 -20.73 11.24
CA GLU A 380 12.31 -21.37 12.53
C GLU A 380 12.17 -20.37 13.69
N LYS A 381 13.07 -19.38 13.75
CA LYS A 381 13.02 -18.32 14.76
C LYS A 381 11.71 -17.53 14.67
N THR A 382 11.30 -17.19 13.46
CA THR A 382 10.08 -16.44 13.19
C THR A 382 8.85 -17.25 13.58
N LEU A 383 8.79 -18.54 13.22
CA LEU A 383 7.72 -19.45 13.64
C LEU A 383 7.64 -19.58 15.17
N SER A 384 8.79 -19.62 15.84
CA SER A 384 8.84 -19.65 17.30
C SER A 384 8.30 -18.36 17.93
N ASP A 385 8.62 -17.19 17.36
CA ASP A 385 8.14 -15.90 17.85
C ASP A 385 6.60 -15.77 17.65
N ILE A 386 6.08 -16.22 16.51
CA ILE A 386 4.62 -16.26 16.27
C ILE A 386 3.92 -17.17 17.26
N LYS A 387 4.39 -18.42 17.42
CA LYS A 387 3.77 -19.39 18.34
C LYS A 387 3.75 -18.85 19.76
N LYS A 388 4.83 -18.18 20.17
CA LYS A 388 4.90 -17.52 21.47
C LYS A 388 3.87 -16.40 21.62
N ASN A 389 3.65 -15.61 20.58
CA ASN A 389 2.67 -14.52 20.60
C ASN A 389 1.23 -15.05 20.56
N LEU A 390 0.95 -16.06 19.72
CA LEU A 390 -0.37 -16.68 19.55
C LEU A 390 -0.79 -17.55 20.75
N GLY A 391 0.13 -17.94 21.63
CA GLY A 391 -0.20 -18.71 22.82
C GLY A 391 -0.91 -20.03 22.47
N ASP A 392 -2.10 -20.22 23.04
CA ASP A 392 -2.88 -21.46 22.89
C ASP A 392 -3.86 -21.43 21.70
N TYR A 393 -3.82 -20.40 20.84
CA TYR A 393 -4.69 -20.38 19.65
C TYR A 393 -4.38 -21.56 18.71
N PRO A 394 -5.40 -22.16 18.09
CA PRO A 394 -5.19 -23.21 17.10
C PRO A 394 -4.50 -22.65 15.85
N ILE A 395 -3.36 -23.26 15.46
CA ILE A 395 -2.53 -22.85 14.32
C ILE A 395 -2.36 -24.02 13.35
N TYR A 396 -2.71 -23.80 12.09
CA TYR A 396 -2.39 -24.69 10.98
C TYR A 396 -1.28 -24.07 10.11
N LEU A 397 -0.16 -24.78 9.95
CA LEU A 397 0.95 -24.36 9.09
C LEU A 397 0.84 -25.05 7.73
N LEU A 398 0.78 -24.26 6.66
CA LEU A 398 0.80 -24.72 5.28
C LEU A 398 2.19 -25.26 4.90
N LYS A 399 2.27 -26.13 3.89
CA LYS A 399 3.50 -26.81 3.45
C LYS A 399 3.83 -26.52 1.97
N PRO A 400 4.49 -25.39 1.65
CA PRO A 400 4.72 -24.22 2.48
C PRO A 400 3.61 -23.18 2.41
N SER A 401 2.77 -23.18 1.37
CA SER A 401 1.68 -22.22 1.19
C SER A 401 0.47 -22.90 0.56
N ILE A 402 -0.55 -22.15 0.14
CA ILE A 402 -1.73 -22.69 -0.54
C ILE A 402 -1.40 -23.45 -1.84
N LEU A 403 -0.19 -23.30 -2.39
CA LEU A 403 0.31 -24.13 -3.50
C LEU A 403 0.27 -25.63 -3.19
N GLN A 404 0.33 -26.03 -1.92
CA GLN A 404 0.25 -27.44 -1.53
C GLN A 404 -1.04 -28.11 -2.03
N PHE A 405 -2.13 -27.34 -2.19
CA PHE A 405 -3.42 -27.85 -2.63
C PHE A 405 -3.52 -27.97 -4.16
N LEU A 406 -2.50 -27.56 -4.91
CA LEU A 406 -2.55 -27.51 -6.37
C LEU A 406 -1.68 -28.59 -7.03
N ASP A 407 -2.16 -29.10 -8.16
CA ASP A 407 -1.45 -30.05 -8.99
C ASP A 407 -0.42 -29.34 -9.88
N LEU A 408 0.77 -29.15 -9.31
CA LEU A 408 1.91 -28.61 -10.04
C LEU A 408 2.26 -29.41 -11.29
N LYS A 409 2.11 -30.75 -11.31
CA LYS A 409 2.41 -31.55 -12.51
C LYS A 409 1.47 -31.16 -13.65
N LYS A 410 0.18 -31.05 -13.34
CA LYS A 410 -0.83 -30.63 -14.32
C LYS A 410 -0.63 -29.19 -14.77
N ILE A 411 -0.24 -28.27 -13.87
CA ILE A 411 0.07 -26.88 -14.22
C ILE A 411 1.27 -26.80 -15.18
N PHE A 412 2.35 -27.52 -14.88
CA PHE A 412 3.57 -27.56 -15.70
C PHE A 412 3.38 -28.31 -17.04
N ALA A 413 2.31 -29.09 -17.20
CA ALA A 413 1.98 -29.71 -18.49
C ALA A 413 1.39 -28.70 -19.51
N ILE A 414 0.95 -27.53 -19.06
CA ILE A 414 0.31 -26.53 -19.93
C ILE A 414 1.35 -25.55 -20.50
N GLN A 415 1.38 -25.44 -21.82
CA GLN A 415 2.35 -24.64 -22.57
C GLN A 415 2.52 -23.20 -22.07
N ILE A 416 1.42 -22.54 -21.66
CA ILE A 416 1.46 -21.16 -21.18
C ILE A 416 2.29 -21.05 -19.88
N TYR A 417 2.15 -22.01 -18.97
CA TYR A 417 2.90 -22.03 -17.71
C TYR A 417 4.32 -22.50 -17.92
N GLN A 418 4.57 -23.43 -18.85
CA GLN A 418 5.93 -23.81 -19.26
C GLN A 418 6.75 -22.60 -19.74
N ASN A 419 6.16 -21.76 -20.60
CA ASN A 419 6.84 -20.56 -21.09
C ASN A 419 7.16 -19.56 -19.97
N LYS A 420 6.29 -19.45 -18.96
CA LYS A 420 6.49 -18.54 -17.82
C LYS A 420 7.45 -19.09 -16.77
N LEU A 421 7.52 -20.42 -16.64
CA LEU A 421 8.31 -21.13 -15.63
C LEU A 421 9.58 -21.74 -16.25
N HIS A 422 10.02 -21.26 -17.42
CA HIS A 422 11.18 -21.79 -18.15
C HIS A 422 12.48 -21.75 -17.31
N GLU A 423 12.60 -20.79 -16.39
CA GLU A 423 13.70 -20.69 -15.43
C GLU A 423 13.74 -21.83 -14.39
N PHE A 424 12.65 -22.61 -14.26
CA PHE A 424 12.53 -23.76 -13.34
C PHE A 424 12.60 -25.10 -14.07
N THR A 425 13.01 -25.13 -15.34
CA THR A 425 13.10 -26.38 -16.14
C THR A 425 13.94 -27.47 -15.47
N GLN A 426 14.98 -27.10 -14.72
CA GLN A 426 15.82 -28.03 -13.96
C GLN A 426 15.07 -28.78 -12.83
N TYR A 427 13.89 -28.29 -12.41
CA TYR A 427 13.06 -28.89 -11.37
C TYR A 427 11.86 -29.67 -11.94
N ILE A 428 11.75 -29.83 -13.26
CA ILE A 428 10.62 -30.55 -13.88
C ILE A 428 10.58 -32.01 -13.42
N ASP A 429 11.73 -32.68 -13.42
CA ASP A 429 11.83 -34.07 -12.98
C ASP A 429 11.47 -34.21 -11.49
N ASP A 430 11.89 -33.25 -10.66
CA ASP A 430 11.53 -33.20 -9.24
C ASP A 430 10.01 -33.04 -9.07
N ILE A 431 9.39 -32.12 -9.81
CA ILE A 431 7.94 -31.90 -9.80
C ILE A 431 7.19 -33.14 -10.27
N GLN A 432 7.64 -33.80 -11.34
CA GLN A 432 7.01 -35.00 -11.88
C GLN A 432 7.07 -36.20 -10.93
N ASN A 433 8.10 -36.26 -10.09
CA ASN A 433 8.31 -37.32 -9.11
C ASN A 433 7.84 -36.94 -7.68
N ASP A 434 7.12 -35.83 -7.51
CA ASP A 434 6.68 -35.29 -6.20
C ASP A 434 7.84 -35.12 -5.20
N ILE A 435 9.04 -34.80 -5.69
CA ILE A 435 10.20 -34.50 -4.86
C ILE A 435 10.06 -33.08 -4.30
N LYS A 436 10.35 -32.93 -3.00
CA LYS A 436 10.25 -31.63 -2.31
C LYS A 436 11.21 -30.62 -2.94
N LEU A 437 10.65 -29.50 -3.42
CA LEU A 437 11.42 -28.38 -3.97
C LEU A 437 12.01 -27.50 -2.85
N PRO A 438 13.11 -26.77 -3.11
CA PRO A 438 13.60 -25.74 -2.20
C PRO A 438 12.56 -24.63 -1.98
N ASP A 439 12.43 -24.12 -0.76
CA ASP A 439 11.38 -23.14 -0.42
C ASP A 439 11.47 -21.87 -1.29
N GLN A 440 12.69 -21.38 -1.59
CA GLN A 440 12.90 -20.23 -2.50
C GLN A 440 12.36 -20.46 -3.92
N VAL A 441 12.38 -21.72 -4.39
CA VAL A 441 11.85 -22.09 -5.70
C VAL A 441 10.32 -22.06 -5.64
N ILE A 442 9.74 -22.61 -4.57
CA ILE A 442 8.29 -22.62 -4.36
C ILE A 442 7.74 -21.19 -4.28
N MET A 443 8.39 -20.28 -3.54
CA MET A 443 7.99 -18.87 -3.44
C MET A 443 7.95 -18.18 -4.82
N LYS A 444 8.94 -18.44 -5.68
CA LYS A 444 8.96 -17.85 -7.03
C LYS A 444 7.88 -18.44 -7.93
N ILE A 445 7.68 -19.76 -7.87
CA ILE A 445 6.61 -20.45 -8.59
C ILE A 445 5.25 -19.88 -8.16
N GLU A 446 5.02 -19.70 -6.86
CA GLU A 446 3.81 -19.09 -6.33
C GLU A 446 3.58 -17.69 -6.89
N ARG A 447 4.64 -16.86 -6.89
CA ARG A 447 4.56 -15.49 -7.39
C ARG A 447 4.14 -15.46 -8.86
N ILE A 448 4.65 -16.38 -9.67
CA ILE A 448 4.34 -16.44 -11.10
C ILE A 448 2.93 -16.99 -11.36
N ILE A 449 2.55 -18.04 -10.62
CA ILE A 449 1.29 -18.75 -10.83
C ILE A 449 0.13 -17.98 -10.18
N LEU A 450 0.21 -17.70 -8.88
CA LEU A 450 -0.90 -17.18 -8.07
C LEU A 450 -0.91 -15.66 -7.94
N LYS A 451 0.25 -14.99 -8.07
CA LYS A 451 0.36 -13.52 -7.96
C LYS A 451 0.55 -12.82 -9.32
N GLY A 452 0.42 -13.55 -10.42
CA GLY A 452 0.54 -13.03 -11.78
C GLY A 452 -0.66 -12.19 -12.26
N PRO A 453 -0.53 -11.41 -13.36
CA PRO A 453 -1.59 -10.51 -13.84
C PRO A 453 -2.94 -11.17 -14.16
N ARG A 454 -2.93 -12.44 -14.64
CA ARG A 454 -4.16 -13.21 -14.91
C ARG A 454 -4.93 -13.55 -13.63
N MET A 455 -4.23 -13.75 -12.52
CA MET A 455 -4.86 -14.10 -11.25
C MET A 455 -5.48 -12.90 -10.52
N ARG A 456 -5.40 -11.69 -11.09
CA ARG A 456 -6.05 -10.49 -10.55
C ARG A 456 -7.58 -10.50 -10.74
N SER A 457 -8.11 -11.28 -11.68
CA SER A 457 -9.56 -11.49 -11.83
C SER A 457 -10.06 -12.58 -10.88
N GLN A 458 -11.21 -12.36 -10.24
CA GLN A 458 -11.86 -13.37 -9.37
C GLN A 458 -12.26 -14.61 -10.16
N GLU A 459 -12.89 -14.42 -11.31
CA GLU A 459 -13.36 -15.51 -12.16
C GLU A 459 -12.19 -16.37 -12.67
N GLN A 460 -11.12 -15.73 -13.17
CA GLN A 460 -9.96 -16.46 -13.68
C GLN A 460 -9.21 -17.21 -12.57
N PHE A 461 -9.16 -16.63 -11.38
CA PHE A 461 -8.59 -17.30 -10.21
C PHE A 461 -9.40 -18.52 -9.81
N ILE A 462 -10.73 -18.40 -9.69
CA ILE A 462 -11.60 -19.54 -9.34
C ILE A 462 -11.47 -20.65 -10.37
N LEU A 463 -11.58 -20.33 -11.67
CA LEU A 463 -11.41 -21.32 -12.75
C LEU A 463 -10.06 -22.02 -12.69
N PHE A 464 -9.00 -21.26 -12.37
CA PHE A 464 -7.67 -21.83 -12.17
C PHE A 464 -7.64 -22.79 -10.98
N ILE A 465 -8.14 -22.37 -9.82
CA ILE A 465 -8.20 -23.25 -8.65
C ILE A 465 -9.03 -24.50 -8.97
N GLU A 466 -10.20 -24.37 -9.59
CA GLU A 466 -11.04 -25.51 -10.02
C GLU A 466 -10.30 -26.53 -10.88
N GLU A 467 -9.50 -26.06 -11.81
CA GLU A 467 -8.80 -26.93 -12.75
C GLU A 467 -7.66 -27.70 -12.08
N PHE A 468 -6.97 -27.10 -11.11
CA PHE A 468 -5.74 -27.67 -10.54
C PHE A 468 -5.84 -28.11 -9.09
N LEU A 469 -6.99 -27.96 -8.42
CA LEU A 469 -7.16 -28.36 -7.02
C LEU A 469 -7.06 -29.88 -6.84
N LYS A 470 -6.22 -30.32 -5.91
CA LYS A 470 -6.17 -31.69 -5.40
C LYS A 470 -7.19 -31.84 -4.28
N ILE A 471 -8.32 -32.47 -4.58
CA ILE A 471 -9.46 -32.59 -3.66
C ILE A 471 -9.07 -33.33 -2.38
N GLU A 472 -8.26 -34.37 -2.50
CA GLU A 472 -7.82 -35.22 -1.39
C GLU A 472 -7.05 -34.42 -0.34
N LEU A 473 -6.21 -33.48 -0.76
CA LEU A 473 -5.44 -32.61 0.14
C LEU A 473 -6.32 -31.58 0.86
N VAL A 474 -7.42 -31.16 0.24
CA VAL A 474 -8.41 -30.28 0.89
C VAL A 474 -9.19 -31.06 1.94
N GLU A 475 -9.57 -32.31 1.66
CA GLU A 475 -10.22 -33.18 2.64
C GLU A 475 -9.31 -33.49 3.83
N GLU A 476 -8.03 -33.77 3.59
CA GLU A 476 -7.02 -33.91 4.65
C GLU A 476 -6.90 -32.65 5.52
N PHE A 477 -6.89 -31.47 4.89
CA PHE A 477 -6.88 -30.19 5.60
C PHE A 477 -8.13 -29.99 6.46
N ILE A 478 -9.32 -30.31 5.94
CA ILE A 478 -10.57 -30.22 6.70
C ILE A 478 -10.51 -31.15 7.92
N ASN A 479 -10.03 -32.39 7.76
CA ASN A 479 -9.86 -33.33 8.87
C ASN A 479 -8.87 -32.82 9.92
N HIS A 480 -7.75 -32.23 9.50
CA HIS A 480 -6.83 -31.59 10.44
C HIS A 480 -7.46 -30.41 11.17
N LEU A 481 -8.21 -29.55 10.48
CA LEU A 481 -8.92 -28.45 11.12
C LEU A 481 -9.94 -28.93 12.15
N ILE A 482 -10.66 -30.03 11.86
CA ILE A 482 -11.59 -30.64 12.81
C ILE A 482 -10.87 -31.04 14.10
N ASN A 483 -9.74 -31.74 13.99
CA ASN A 483 -8.98 -32.20 15.15
C ASN A 483 -8.38 -31.01 15.93
N LEU A 484 -7.79 -30.06 15.19
CA LEU A 484 -7.17 -28.86 15.74
C LEU A 484 -8.16 -28.01 16.55
N LEU A 485 -9.40 -27.85 16.06
CA LEU A 485 -10.45 -27.10 16.75
C LEU A 485 -11.12 -27.87 17.90
N LYS A 486 -11.05 -29.20 17.89
CA LYS A 486 -11.52 -30.06 19.00
C LYS A 486 -10.49 -30.25 20.10
N GLY A 487 -9.23 -29.84 19.87
CA GLY A 487 -8.13 -30.04 20.80
C GLY A 487 -7.61 -31.48 20.86
N GLU A 488 -7.77 -32.25 19.78
CA GLU A 488 -7.29 -33.63 19.62
C GLU A 488 -5.95 -33.75 18.88
#